data_AF-A0A3M1I1N6-F1
#
_entry.id   AF-A0A3M1I1N6-F1
#
_cell.length_a   1.000
_cell.length_b   1.000
_cell.length_c   1.000
_cell.angle_alpha   90.00
_cell.angle_beta   90.00
_cell.angle_gamma   90.00
#
_symmetry.space_group_name_H-M   'P 1'
#
loop_
_entity.id
_entity.type
_entity.pdbx_description
1 polymer ?
#
loop_
_entity_poly.entity_id
_entity_poly.type
_entity_poly.pdbx_seq_one_letter_code
_entity_poly.pdbx_strand_id
1 'polypeptide(L)'
;MVDFDTQRGGHGNKNIRLSPWFQYHYAHRITLDGLVIEYSYAYRYYLGWRRAFFFPERGMDRLGNPFENTLENGFLPSSETMDFGPLKKWLASLEDLPEEQAKNQLEQSPMGRIAQVALEPPEVAQFEELLVSDIPIVAVELPFSPYAYILSEQKHDEFLAMMSRLTDMHGDLFIPSYGIVSIPENGWLDLRHMNQFGAKVFSQWLADQLVEKGLSAQLLEAHE
;
A
#
# COMPACT_ATOMS: atom_id res chain seq x y z
N MET A 1 0.51 4.53 26.32
CA MET A 1 1.08 5.32 25.21
C MET A 1 1.80 4.32 24.31
N VAL A 2 1.17 3.91 23.21
CA VAL A 2 1.71 2.84 22.35
C VAL A 2 2.86 3.43 21.53
N ASP A 3 4.04 2.85 21.69
CA ASP A 3 5.23 3.19 20.94
C ASP A 3 5.12 2.57 19.54
N PHE A 4 4.89 3.40 18.53
CA PHE A 4 4.80 2.97 17.14
C PHE A 4 6.20 2.81 16.48
N ASP A 5 7.28 3.13 17.19
CA ASP A 5 8.59 3.40 16.57
C ASP A 5 9.61 2.24 16.63
N THR A 6 9.28 1.05 17.12
CA THR A 6 10.19 -0.11 17.04
C THR A 6 10.02 -0.98 15.78
N GLN A 7 9.20 -0.57 14.82
CA GLN A 7 8.71 -1.42 13.72
C GLN A 7 9.45 -1.27 12.38
N ARG A 8 10.79 -1.28 12.38
CA ARG A 8 11.59 -1.38 11.13
C ARG A 8 12.21 -2.76 10.87
N GLY A 9 11.93 -3.76 11.71
CA GLY A 9 12.31 -5.14 11.45
C GLY A 9 11.16 -6.09 11.76
N GLY A 10 10.51 -6.62 10.72
CA GLY A 10 9.84 -7.93 10.70
C GLY A 10 8.86 -8.29 11.81
N HIS A 11 8.36 -7.32 12.59
CA HIS A 11 7.31 -7.55 13.57
C HIS A 11 6.11 -6.75 13.14
N GLY A 12 5.33 -7.35 12.23
CA GLY A 12 3.95 -6.97 12.00
C GLY A 12 3.30 -6.69 13.35
N ASN A 13 2.61 -5.55 13.43
CA ASN A 13 2.08 -4.98 14.65
C ASN A 13 1.30 -6.04 15.43
N LYS A 14 1.96 -6.73 16.39
CA LYS A 14 1.39 -7.86 17.15
C LYS A 14 0.16 -7.48 17.95
N ASN A 15 -0.25 -6.21 17.91
CA ASN A 15 -1.48 -5.74 18.48
C ASN A 15 -2.02 -4.50 17.74
N ILE A 16 -2.28 -4.60 16.43
CA ILE A 16 -3.16 -3.62 15.76
C ILE A 16 -4.47 -3.44 16.54
N ARG A 17 -4.94 -4.53 17.17
CA ARG A 17 -6.06 -4.57 18.11
C ARG A 17 -5.91 -3.62 19.31
N LEU A 18 -4.70 -3.38 19.81
CA LEU A 18 -4.46 -2.44 20.93
C LEU A 18 -4.20 -1.00 20.46
N SER A 19 -4.17 -0.73 19.15
CA SER A 19 -4.03 0.64 18.68
C SER A 19 -5.24 1.47 19.12
N PRO A 20 -5.06 2.74 19.53
CA PRO A 20 -6.18 3.60 19.92
C PRO A 20 -7.24 3.76 18.83
N TRP A 21 -6.82 3.78 17.56
CA TRP A 21 -7.72 3.85 16.41
C TRP A 21 -8.58 2.58 16.28
N PHE A 22 -7.97 1.38 16.37
CA PHE A 22 -8.73 0.12 16.33
C PHE A 22 -9.68 -0.01 17.52
N GLN A 23 -9.22 0.33 18.73
CA GLN A 23 -10.06 0.28 19.93
C GLN A 23 -11.29 1.19 19.82
N TYR A 24 -11.10 2.37 19.24
CA TYR A 24 -12.15 3.36 19.03
C TYR A 24 -13.18 2.95 17.99
N HIS A 25 -12.73 2.48 16.81
CA HIS A 25 -13.63 2.13 15.71
C HIS A 25 -14.23 0.73 15.82
N TYR A 26 -13.49 -0.24 16.38
CA TYR A 26 -13.84 -1.66 16.26
C TYR A 26 -14.00 -2.41 17.59
N ALA A 27 -13.43 -1.93 18.71
CA ALA A 27 -13.60 -2.59 20.00
C ALA A 27 -14.79 -2.05 20.83
N HIS A 28 -15.63 -1.18 20.24
CA HIS A 28 -16.69 -0.43 20.91
C HIS A 28 -16.22 0.29 22.20
N ARG A 29 -14.92 0.62 22.27
CA ARG A 29 -14.34 1.35 23.40
C ARG A 29 -14.04 2.76 22.94
N ILE A 30 -14.87 3.71 23.36
CA ILE A 30 -14.53 5.12 23.24
C ILE A 30 -13.29 5.37 24.09
N THR A 31 -12.12 5.40 23.44
CA THR A 31 -10.88 5.84 24.07
C THR A 31 -10.76 7.34 23.83
N LEU A 32 -10.34 8.09 24.85
CA LEU A 32 -10.09 9.53 24.68
C LEU A 32 -9.06 9.76 23.57
N ASP A 33 -8.00 8.94 23.52
CA ASP A 33 -6.99 9.02 22.48
C ASP A 33 -7.58 8.80 21.07
N GLY A 34 -8.42 7.77 20.87
CA GLY A 34 -9.08 7.54 19.58
C GLY A 34 -10.06 8.64 19.19
N LEU A 35 -10.87 9.11 20.14
CA LEU A 35 -11.81 10.23 19.93
C LEU A 35 -11.09 11.52 19.57
N VAL A 36 -9.97 11.81 20.22
CA VAL A 36 -9.16 13.00 19.95
C VAL A 36 -8.39 12.85 18.62
N ILE A 37 -7.91 11.65 18.27
CA ILE A 37 -7.35 11.38 16.93
C ILE A 37 -8.39 11.65 15.85
N GLU A 38 -9.61 11.14 16.02
CA GLU A 38 -10.69 11.27 15.05
C GLU A 38 -11.14 12.72 14.89
N TYR A 39 -11.42 13.43 16.00
CA TYR A 39 -12.11 14.73 15.93
C TYR A 39 -11.26 15.96 16.25
N SER A 40 -10.03 15.83 16.77
CA SER A 40 -9.20 16.98 17.10
C SER A 40 -8.13 17.24 16.04
N TYR A 41 -8.41 18.19 15.16
CA TYR A 41 -7.43 18.71 14.20
C TYR A 41 -6.15 19.19 14.91
N ALA A 42 -6.29 19.85 16.06
CA ALA A 42 -5.16 20.32 16.86
C ALA A 42 -4.30 19.18 17.44
N TYR A 43 -4.90 18.04 17.78
CA TYR A 43 -4.12 16.89 18.24
C TYR A 43 -3.39 16.20 17.10
N ARG A 44 -4.05 16.03 15.95
CA ARG A 44 -3.39 15.56 14.73
C ARG A 44 -2.23 16.47 14.32
N TYR A 45 -2.42 17.78 14.47
CA TYR A 45 -1.38 18.80 14.30
C TYR A 45 -0.19 18.58 15.24
N TYR A 46 -0.45 18.36 16.53
CA TYR A 46 0.59 18.04 17.51
C TYR A 46 1.34 16.75 17.16
N LEU A 47 0.65 15.68 16.73
CA LEU A 47 1.30 14.43 16.32
C LEU A 47 2.22 14.63 15.09
N GLY A 48 1.78 15.43 14.11
CA GLY A 48 2.59 15.81 12.96
C GLY A 48 3.85 16.58 13.36
N TRP A 49 3.72 17.60 14.20
CA TRP A 49 4.85 18.37 14.74
C TRP A 49 5.80 17.53 15.57
N ARG A 50 5.26 16.68 16.45
CA ARG A 50 6.04 15.75 17.26
C ARG A 50 6.94 14.91 16.36
N ARG A 51 6.38 14.34 15.28
CA ARG A 51 7.16 13.56 14.30
C ARG A 51 8.26 14.39 13.63
N ALA A 52 7.99 15.63 13.26
CA ALA A 52 9.01 16.51 12.68
C ALA A 52 10.16 16.82 13.65
N PHE A 53 9.87 17.01 14.95
CA PHE A 53 10.88 17.22 15.98
C PHE A 53 11.74 15.99 16.28
N PHE A 54 11.15 14.79 16.26
CA PHE A 54 11.89 13.54 16.52
C PHE A 54 12.67 13.03 15.30
N PHE A 55 12.36 13.51 14.09
CA PHE A 55 13.04 13.12 12.84
C PHE A 55 13.44 14.35 12.00
N PRO A 56 14.37 15.20 12.51
CA PRO A 56 14.70 16.48 11.89
C PRO A 56 15.26 16.34 10.47
N GLU A 57 15.99 15.26 10.19
CA GLU A 57 16.54 14.96 8.85
C GLU A 57 15.49 14.55 7.80
N ARG A 58 14.22 14.37 8.20
CA ARG A 58 13.07 14.17 7.28
C ARG A 58 12.05 15.31 7.35
N GLY A 59 12.22 16.22 8.30
CA GLY A 59 11.21 17.20 8.69
C GLY A 59 11.21 18.47 7.84
N MET A 60 12.37 18.98 7.43
CA MET A 60 12.43 20.34 6.87
C MET A 60 11.91 20.45 5.42
N ASP A 61 12.25 19.52 4.53
CA ASP A 61 11.82 19.59 3.12
C ASP A 61 10.35 19.20 2.90
N ARG A 62 9.75 18.48 3.86
CA ARG A 62 8.32 18.08 3.85
C ARG A 62 7.40 19.03 4.63
N LEU A 63 7.95 20.09 5.23
CA LEU A 63 7.16 21.15 5.87
C LEU A 63 6.60 22.18 4.87
N GLY A 64 6.73 21.94 3.55
CA GLY A 64 5.88 22.56 2.54
C GLY A 64 4.42 22.27 2.90
N ASN A 65 3.78 23.27 3.52
CA ASN A 65 2.46 23.26 4.16
C ASN A 65 1.82 21.86 4.30
N PRO A 66 2.24 21.01 5.27
CA PRO A 66 1.64 19.69 5.48
C PRO A 66 0.13 19.78 5.79
N PHE A 67 -0.40 20.98 6.01
CA PHE A 67 -1.78 21.25 6.38
C PHE A 67 -2.70 21.52 5.19
N GLU A 68 -2.18 21.87 4.01
CA GLU A 68 -3.03 22.09 2.82
C GLU A 68 -3.56 20.77 2.24
N ASN A 69 -2.83 19.66 2.41
CA ASN A 69 -3.16 18.37 1.81
C ASN A 69 -3.46 17.26 2.83
N THR A 70 -3.44 17.53 4.14
CA THR A 70 -3.83 16.52 5.14
C THR A 70 -5.35 16.40 5.18
N LEU A 71 -5.87 15.23 4.79
CA LEU A 71 -7.29 14.89 4.81
C LEU A 71 -7.85 14.86 6.25
N GLU A 72 -9.18 14.88 6.37
CA GLU A 72 -9.89 14.83 7.64
C GLU A 72 -9.63 13.55 8.46
N ASN A 73 -9.00 12.52 7.90
CA ASN A 73 -8.55 11.33 8.61
C ASN A 73 -7.05 11.37 9.01
N GLY A 74 -6.37 12.50 8.78
CA GLY A 74 -4.94 12.66 9.08
C GLY A 74 -4.00 12.05 8.03
N PHE A 75 -4.53 11.52 6.94
CA PHE A 75 -3.74 11.04 5.81
C PHE A 75 -3.27 12.22 4.96
N LEU A 76 -1.98 12.28 4.63
CA LEU A 76 -1.39 13.27 3.74
C LEU A 76 -1.03 12.59 2.42
N PRO A 77 -2.01 12.40 1.50
CA PRO A 77 -1.70 11.83 0.21
C PRO A 77 -0.88 12.84 -0.61
N SER A 78 0.11 12.34 -1.35
CA SER A 78 0.86 13.22 -2.27
C SER A 78 -0.06 13.67 -3.40
N SER A 79 0.01 14.94 -3.77
CA SER A 79 -0.58 15.47 -5.00
C SER A 79 0.39 15.45 -6.17
N GLU A 80 1.65 15.04 -5.94
CA GLU A 80 2.68 14.96 -6.96
C GLU A 80 2.37 13.83 -7.95
N THR A 81 2.82 14.05 -9.18
CA THR A 81 2.60 13.13 -10.29
C THR A 81 3.94 12.83 -10.94
N MET A 82 4.21 11.55 -11.18
CA MET A 82 5.37 11.11 -11.95
C MET A 82 5.24 11.57 -13.40
N ASP A 83 6.29 12.21 -13.93
CA ASP A 83 6.42 12.40 -15.38
C ASP A 83 6.96 11.11 -16.01
N PHE A 84 6.09 10.38 -16.71
CA PHE A 84 6.47 9.17 -17.45
C PHE A 84 7.19 9.46 -18.76
N GLY A 85 7.30 10.71 -19.21
CA GLY A 85 7.91 11.09 -20.49
C GLY A 85 9.33 10.53 -20.69
N PRO A 86 10.26 10.74 -19.75
CA PRO A 86 11.60 10.15 -19.81
C PRO A 86 11.60 8.62 -19.83
N LEU A 87 10.73 7.99 -19.03
CA LEU A 87 10.63 6.54 -18.96
C LEU A 87 10.10 5.95 -20.28
N LYS A 88 9.04 6.53 -20.84
CA LYS A 88 8.48 6.16 -22.15
C LYS A 88 9.53 6.23 -23.25
N LYS A 89 10.33 7.30 -23.28
CA LYS A 89 11.43 7.44 -24.26
C LYS A 89 12.50 6.37 -24.07
N TRP A 90 12.85 6.06 -22.82
CA TRP A 90 13.81 5.00 -22.54
C TRP A 90 13.28 3.63 -22.94
N LEU A 91 12.03 3.29 -22.58
CA LEU A 91 11.39 2.03 -22.99
C LEU A 91 11.33 1.90 -24.52
N ALA A 92 10.94 2.96 -25.23
CA ALA A 92 10.93 2.97 -26.69
C ALA A 92 12.34 2.73 -27.27
N SER A 93 13.40 3.23 -26.63
CA SER A 93 14.78 2.97 -27.08
C SER A 93 15.23 1.51 -26.92
N LEU A 94 14.54 0.72 -26.10
CA LEU A 94 14.80 -0.72 -25.97
C LEU A 94 14.19 -1.52 -27.12
N GLU A 95 13.14 -1.02 -27.77
CA GLU A 95 12.48 -1.70 -28.90
C GLU A 95 13.42 -1.84 -30.11
N ASP A 96 14.41 -0.95 -30.24
CA ASP A 96 15.42 -0.98 -31.30
C ASP A 96 16.58 -1.96 -31.01
N LEU A 97 16.65 -2.54 -29.80
CA LEU A 97 17.71 -3.46 -29.40
C LEU A 97 17.33 -4.92 -29.65
N PRO A 98 18.31 -5.82 -29.90
CA PRO A 98 18.08 -7.26 -29.82
C PRO A 98 17.48 -7.65 -28.46
N GLU A 99 16.53 -8.59 -28.45
CA GLU A 99 15.76 -9.00 -27.25
C GLU A 99 16.62 -9.26 -26.01
N GLU A 100 17.69 -10.04 -26.15
CA GLU A 100 18.61 -10.33 -25.04
C GLU A 100 19.33 -9.07 -24.52
N GLN A 101 19.64 -8.11 -25.39
CA GLN A 101 20.25 -6.84 -24.98
C GLN A 101 19.24 -5.93 -24.28
N ALA A 102 18.02 -5.84 -24.81
CA ALA A 102 16.92 -5.12 -24.18
C ALA A 102 16.66 -5.67 -22.77
N LYS A 103 16.56 -6.99 -22.63
CA LYS A 103 16.37 -7.69 -21.35
C LYS A 103 17.50 -7.41 -20.37
N ASN A 104 18.76 -7.55 -20.80
CA ASN A 104 19.91 -7.25 -19.95
C ASN A 104 19.94 -5.79 -19.48
N GLN A 105 19.65 -4.83 -20.37
CA GLN A 105 19.57 -3.41 -19.99
C GLN A 105 18.43 -3.15 -19.01
N LEU A 106 17.28 -3.79 -19.22
CA LEU A 106 16.12 -3.73 -18.35
C LEU A 106 16.50 -4.18 -16.93
N GLU A 107 17.04 -5.38 -16.80
CA GLU A 107 17.41 -6.01 -15.52
C GLU A 107 18.47 -5.22 -14.75
N GLN A 108 19.42 -4.58 -15.45
CA GLN A 108 20.48 -3.80 -14.82
C GLN A 108 20.06 -2.37 -14.44
N SER A 109 19.03 -1.84 -15.09
CA SER A 109 18.53 -0.50 -14.79
C SER A 109 18.00 -0.41 -13.35
N PRO A 110 18.10 0.75 -12.69
CA PRO A 110 17.42 0.96 -11.40
C PRO A 110 15.92 0.66 -11.45
N MET A 111 15.29 0.87 -12.60
CA MET A 111 13.86 0.72 -12.83
C MET A 111 13.47 -0.76 -12.91
N GLY A 112 14.23 -1.58 -13.63
CA GLY A 112 14.06 -3.02 -13.64
C GLY A 112 14.29 -3.62 -12.26
N ARG A 113 15.28 -3.14 -11.50
CA ARG A 113 15.48 -3.56 -10.10
C ARG A 113 14.33 -3.17 -9.18
N ILE A 114 13.77 -1.97 -9.35
CA ILE A 114 12.60 -1.50 -8.58
C ILE A 114 11.35 -2.32 -8.90
N ALA A 115 11.21 -2.73 -10.15
CA ALA A 115 10.04 -3.42 -10.66
C ALA A 115 10.13 -4.95 -10.56
N GLN A 116 11.28 -5.52 -10.21
CA GLN A 116 11.35 -6.94 -9.88
C GLN A 116 10.44 -7.22 -8.68
N VAL A 117 9.25 -7.74 -8.97
CA VAL A 117 8.36 -8.38 -8.02
C VAL A 117 9.02 -9.69 -7.65
N ALA A 118 9.82 -9.67 -6.60
CA ALA A 118 10.33 -10.86 -5.97
C ALA A 118 9.80 -10.83 -4.54
N LEU A 119 8.93 -11.78 -4.20
CA LEU A 119 8.72 -12.10 -2.80
C LEU A 119 9.93 -12.90 -2.35
N GLU A 120 10.72 -12.31 -1.47
CA GLU A 120 11.84 -13.02 -0.89
C GLU A 120 11.28 -14.09 0.09
N PRO A 121 11.90 -15.28 0.21
CA PRO A 121 11.39 -16.34 1.10
C PRO A 121 11.04 -15.87 2.53
N PRO A 122 11.78 -14.94 3.16
CA PRO A 122 11.39 -14.41 4.48
C PRO A 122 10.09 -13.60 4.48
N GLU A 123 9.72 -12.97 3.36
CA GLU A 123 8.49 -12.18 3.23
C GLU A 123 7.28 -13.12 3.06
N VAL A 124 7.45 -14.19 2.29
CA VAL A 124 6.44 -15.26 2.16
C VAL A 124 6.17 -15.90 3.52
N ALA A 125 7.21 -16.26 4.27
CA ALA A 125 7.05 -16.86 5.60
C ALA A 125 6.31 -15.92 6.57
N GLN A 126 6.62 -14.63 6.56
CA GLN A 126 5.89 -13.63 7.37
C GLN A 126 4.43 -13.49 6.96
N PHE A 127 4.13 -13.59 5.66
CA PHE A 127 2.75 -13.59 5.19
C PHE A 127 2.00 -14.84 5.64
N GLU A 128 2.60 -16.02 5.51
CA GLU A 128 2.03 -17.28 6.01
C GLU A 128 1.76 -17.23 7.53
N GLU A 129 2.66 -16.63 8.32
CA GLU A 129 2.44 -16.43 9.76
C GLU A 129 1.18 -15.59 10.06
N LEU A 130 0.82 -14.64 9.20
CA LEU A 130 -0.41 -13.85 9.33
C LEU A 130 -1.64 -14.69 9.02
N LEU A 131 -1.59 -15.53 7.97
CA LEU A 131 -2.70 -16.40 7.55
C LEU A 131 -3.05 -17.51 8.57
N VAL A 132 -2.16 -17.81 9.52
CA VAL A 132 -2.44 -18.77 10.61
C VAL A 132 -3.31 -18.15 11.73
N SER A 133 -3.65 -16.86 11.64
CA SER A 133 -4.41 -16.18 12.69
C SER A 133 -5.90 -16.58 12.72
N ASP A 134 -6.55 -16.45 13.88
CA ASP A 134 -8.00 -16.65 14.04
C ASP A 134 -8.84 -15.52 13.39
N ILE A 135 -8.21 -14.63 12.63
CA ILE A 135 -8.83 -13.47 12.00
C ILE A 135 -8.90 -13.76 10.50
N PRO A 136 -10.09 -13.71 9.88
CA PRO A 136 -10.20 -13.74 8.43
C PRO A 136 -9.39 -12.60 7.82
N ILE A 137 -8.50 -12.94 6.90
CA ILE A 137 -7.65 -11.99 6.18
C ILE A 137 -8.16 -11.85 4.75
N VAL A 138 -8.26 -10.59 4.32
CA VAL A 138 -8.40 -10.25 2.90
C VAL A 138 -7.09 -9.65 2.45
N ALA A 139 -6.30 -10.45 1.73
CA ALA A 139 -5.08 -10.00 1.09
C ALA A 139 -5.44 -9.30 -0.22
N VAL A 140 -4.89 -8.11 -0.45
CA VAL A 140 -5.15 -7.31 -1.64
C VAL A 140 -3.82 -7.00 -2.31
N GLU A 141 -3.72 -7.28 -3.59
CA GLU A 141 -2.61 -6.82 -4.40
C GLU A 141 -2.71 -5.31 -4.63
N LEU A 142 -1.65 -4.55 -4.32
CA LEU A 142 -1.57 -3.16 -4.72
C LEU A 142 -1.18 -3.06 -6.20
N PRO A 143 -1.88 -2.23 -7.00
CA PRO A 143 -1.59 -2.12 -8.42
C PRO A 143 -0.22 -1.47 -8.64
N PHE A 144 0.42 -1.88 -9.71
CA PHE A 144 1.64 -1.24 -10.22
C PHE A 144 1.30 -0.26 -11.33
N SER A 145 2.16 0.75 -11.53
CA SER A 145 2.08 1.54 -12.75
C SER A 145 2.20 0.61 -13.97
N PRO A 146 1.53 0.91 -15.11
CA PRO A 146 1.64 0.07 -16.31
C PRO A 146 3.08 -0.19 -16.73
N TYR A 147 3.97 0.77 -16.46
CA TYR A 147 5.40 0.65 -16.77
C TYR A 147 6.18 -0.22 -15.80
N ALA A 148 5.75 -0.35 -14.54
CA ALA A 148 6.37 -1.30 -13.62
C ALA A 148 6.01 -2.74 -13.99
N TYR A 149 4.79 -3.00 -14.48
CA TYR A 149 4.39 -4.34 -14.90
C TYR A 149 5.18 -4.89 -16.09
N ILE A 150 5.41 -4.06 -17.12
CA ILE A 150 6.21 -4.46 -18.29
C ILE A 150 7.58 -5.02 -17.87
N LEU A 151 8.09 -4.59 -16.71
CA LEU A 151 9.38 -4.99 -16.17
C LEU A 151 9.32 -6.27 -15.30
N SER A 152 8.13 -6.81 -15.03
CA SER A 152 7.91 -7.84 -14.01
C SER A 152 6.94 -8.97 -14.40
N GLU A 153 6.34 -8.93 -15.60
CA GLU A 153 5.22 -9.77 -16.04
C GLU A 153 5.38 -11.26 -15.68
N GLN A 154 6.49 -11.91 -16.04
CA GLN A 154 6.67 -13.35 -15.75
C GLN A 154 6.67 -13.67 -14.24
N LYS A 155 7.32 -12.84 -13.42
CA LYS A 155 7.36 -13.06 -11.96
C LYS A 155 6.03 -12.71 -11.30
N HIS A 156 5.21 -11.89 -11.96
CA HIS A 156 3.92 -11.49 -11.46
C HIS A 156 2.92 -12.64 -11.48
N ASP A 157 2.86 -13.43 -12.56
CA ASP A 157 1.99 -14.61 -12.61
C ASP A 157 2.36 -15.65 -11.54
N GLU A 158 3.66 -15.88 -11.33
CA GLU A 158 4.17 -16.74 -10.25
C GLU A 158 3.75 -16.22 -8.87
N PHE A 159 3.86 -14.90 -8.66
CA PHE A 159 3.38 -14.23 -7.45
C PHE A 159 1.88 -14.43 -7.24
N LEU A 160 1.05 -14.17 -8.27
CA LEU A 160 -0.41 -14.32 -8.17
C LEU A 160 -0.81 -15.76 -7.85
N ALA A 161 -0.21 -16.73 -8.52
CA ALA A 161 -0.47 -18.15 -8.29
C ALA A 161 -0.08 -18.56 -6.87
N MET A 162 1.07 -18.09 -6.37
CA MET A 162 1.51 -18.36 -5.01
C MET A 162 0.57 -17.73 -3.98
N MET A 163 0.23 -16.45 -4.12
CA MET A 163 -0.64 -15.73 -3.18
C MET A 163 -2.03 -16.36 -3.11
N SER A 164 -2.64 -16.68 -4.26
CA SER A 164 -3.92 -17.37 -4.31
C SER A 164 -3.85 -18.71 -3.58
N ARG A 165 -2.82 -19.53 -3.86
CA ARG A 165 -2.65 -20.82 -3.20
C ARG A 165 -2.52 -20.69 -1.69
N LEU A 166 -1.73 -19.71 -1.21
CA LEU A 166 -1.52 -19.49 0.22
C LEU A 166 -2.80 -19.05 0.90
N THR A 167 -3.55 -18.09 0.36
CA THR A 167 -4.82 -17.69 0.98
C THR A 167 -5.86 -18.81 0.94
N ASP A 168 -5.97 -19.55 -0.16
CA ASP A 168 -6.93 -20.65 -0.31
C ASP A 168 -6.69 -21.76 0.72
N MET A 169 -5.42 -22.10 0.99
CA MET A 169 -5.04 -23.09 2.01
C MET A 169 -5.52 -22.73 3.42
N HIS A 170 -5.69 -21.43 3.70
CA HIS A 170 -6.08 -20.91 5.01
C HIS A 170 -7.56 -20.51 5.09
N GLY A 171 -8.29 -20.61 3.98
CA GLY A 171 -9.69 -20.15 3.89
C GLY A 171 -9.82 -18.62 3.85
N ASP A 172 -8.71 -17.93 3.55
CA ASP A 172 -8.65 -16.48 3.39
C ASP A 172 -8.88 -16.08 1.94
N LEU A 173 -9.05 -14.78 1.69
CA LEU A 173 -9.32 -14.25 0.36
C LEU A 173 -8.12 -13.47 -0.18
N PHE A 174 -7.73 -13.74 -1.42
CA PHE A 174 -6.84 -12.88 -2.20
C PHE A 174 -7.62 -12.13 -3.29
N ILE A 175 -7.37 -10.83 -3.40
CA ILE A 175 -7.94 -9.95 -4.44
C ILE A 175 -6.78 -9.41 -5.30
N PRO A 176 -6.55 -9.99 -6.50
CA PRO A 176 -5.61 -9.40 -7.45
C PRO A 176 -6.19 -8.10 -8.01
N SER A 177 -5.33 -7.14 -8.35
CA SER A 177 -5.74 -5.84 -8.87
C SER A 177 -5.18 -5.54 -10.25
N TYR A 178 -4.04 -6.13 -10.59
CA TYR A 178 -3.38 -5.85 -11.86
C TYR A 178 -4.24 -6.25 -13.06
N GLY A 179 -4.26 -5.39 -14.09
CA GLY A 179 -5.07 -5.59 -15.31
C GLY A 179 -6.58 -5.38 -15.11
N ILE A 180 -7.04 -5.23 -13.87
CA ILE A 180 -8.46 -5.04 -13.53
C ILE A 180 -8.73 -3.56 -13.21
N VAL A 181 -7.89 -2.94 -12.37
CA VAL A 181 -8.04 -1.53 -12.01
C VAL A 181 -7.24 -0.64 -12.97
N SER A 182 -7.94 0.25 -13.67
CA SER A 182 -7.30 1.22 -14.58
C SER A 182 -7.01 2.52 -13.83
N ILE A 183 -5.81 2.63 -13.26
CA ILE A 183 -5.33 3.87 -12.64
C ILE A 183 -4.75 4.77 -13.75
N PRO A 184 -5.23 6.02 -13.92
CA PRO A 184 -4.73 6.91 -14.95
C PRO A 184 -3.26 7.27 -14.72
N GLU A 185 -2.53 7.67 -15.77
CA GLU A 185 -1.10 8.02 -15.65
C GLU A 185 -0.84 9.11 -14.59
N ASN A 186 -1.74 10.10 -14.49
CA ASN A 186 -1.62 11.14 -13.48
C ASN A 186 -1.99 10.71 -12.05
N GLY A 187 -2.29 9.42 -11.85
CA GLY A 187 -2.62 8.79 -10.56
C GLY A 187 -1.40 8.22 -9.83
N TRP A 188 -0.20 8.34 -10.40
CA TRP A 188 1.02 7.72 -9.88
C TRP A 188 1.99 8.78 -9.32
N LEU A 189 2.47 8.52 -8.11
CA LEU A 189 3.56 9.28 -7.48
C LEU A 189 4.92 8.78 -8.00
N ASP A 190 5.05 7.46 -8.12
CA ASP A 190 6.18 6.78 -8.72
C ASP A 190 5.74 5.45 -9.35
N LEU A 191 6.69 4.59 -9.73
CA LEU A 191 6.43 3.30 -10.36
C LEU A 191 5.56 2.33 -9.54
N ARG A 192 5.53 2.47 -8.22
CA ARG A 192 4.89 1.53 -7.27
C ARG A 192 3.88 2.20 -6.35
N HIS A 193 3.90 3.53 -6.24
CA HIS A 193 3.03 4.27 -5.35
C HIS A 193 2.06 5.14 -6.12
N MET A 194 0.78 5.06 -5.75
CA MET A 194 -0.24 5.97 -6.20
C MET A 194 -0.15 7.31 -5.46
N ASN A 195 -0.52 8.38 -6.14
CA ASN A 195 -0.80 9.67 -5.51
C ASN A 195 -2.27 9.73 -5.05
N GLN A 196 -2.73 10.88 -4.58
CA GLN A 196 -4.11 11.06 -4.09
C GLN A 196 -5.18 10.69 -5.13
N PHE A 197 -4.93 10.97 -6.41
CA PHE A 197 -5.88 10.71 -7.49
C PHE A 197 -5.97 9.20 -7.75
N GLY A 198 -4.83 8.51 -7.87
CA GLY A 198 -4.80 7.06 -8.05
C GLY A 198 -5.36 6.31 -6.84
N ALA A 199 -5.00 6.74 -5.63
CA ALA A 199 -5.50 6.13 -4.40
C ALA A 199 -7.03 6.21 -4.29
N LYS A 200 -7.64 7.32 -4.72
CA LYS A 200 -9.10 7.45 -4.77
C LYS A 200 -9.74 6.43 -5.73
N VAL A 201 -9.18 6.28 -6.94
CA VAL A 201 -9.67 5.32 -7.94
C VAL A 201 -9.55 3.89 -7.40
N PHE A 202 -8.38 3.55 -6.84
CA PHE A 202 -8.15 2.22 -6.26
C PHE A 202 -9.07 1.93 -5.07
N SER A 203 -9.28 2.91 -4.18
CA SER A 203 -10.14 2.74 -3.01
C SER A 203 -11.59 2.46 -3.40
N GLN A 204 -12.10 3.15 -4.44
CA GLN A 204 -13.44 2.89 -4.96
C GLN A 204 -13.52 1.47 -5.56
N TRP A 205 -12.56 1.11 -6.41
CA TRP A 205 -12.49 -0.24 -6.98
C TRP A 205 -12.44 -1.32 -5.90
N LEU A 206 -11.63 -1.13 -4.87
CA LEU A 206 -11.50 -2.08 -3.76
C LEU A 206 -12.82 -2.21 -2.99
N ALA A 207 -13.51 -1.09 -2.73
CA ALA A 207 -14.82 -1.12 -2.09
C ALA A 207 -15.83 -1.95 -2.91
N ASP A 208 -15.86 -1.76 -4.23
CA ASP A 208 -16.74 -2.51 -5.13
C ASP A 208 -16.41 -4.02 -5.10
N GLN A 209 -15.12 -4.39 -5.07
CA GLN A 209 -14.68 -5.78 -4.95
C GLN A 209 -15.07 -6.43 -3.62
N LEU A 210 -14.99 -5.69 -2.51
CA LEU A 210 -15.41 -6.19 -1.20
C LEU A 210 -16.92 -6.42 -1.14
N VAL A 211 -17.72 -5.55 -1.77
CA VAL A 211 -19.18 -5.73 -1.90
C VAL A 211 -19.51 -6.94 -2.77
N GLU A 212 -18.86 -7.07 -3.94
CA GLU A 212 -19.08 -8.19 -4.88
C GLU A 212 -18.83 -9.55 -4.23
N LYS A 213 -17.81 -9.63 -3.36
CA LYS A 213 -17.45 -10.86 -2.64
C LYS A 213 -18.32 -11.13 -1.40
N GLY A 214 -19.35 -10.32 -1.17
CA GLY A 214 -20.29 -10.49 -0.06
C GLY A 214 -19.70 -10.18 1.32
N LEU A 215 -18.49 -9.61 1.37
CA LEU A 215 -17.80 -9.30 2.62
C LEU A 215 -18.38 -8.09 3.33
N SER A 216 -19.14 -7.24 2.62
CA SER A 216 -19.77 -6.07 3.22
C SER A 216 -20.82 -6.41 4.28
N ALA A 217 -21.50 -7.55 4.18
CA ALA A 217 -22.52 -7.96 5.15
C ALA A 217 -21.90 -8.64 6.38
N GLN A 218 -20.90 -9.50 6.18
CA GLN A 218 -20.16 -10.17 7.27
C GLN A 218 -19.33 -9.18 8.10
N LEU A 219 -18.79 -8.13 7.46
CA LEU A 219 -18.14 -7.00 8.12
C LEU A 219 -19.11 -6.04 8.82
N LEU A 220 -20.43 -6.24 8.74
CA LEU A 220 -21.41 -5.48 9.50
C LEU A 220 -22.00 -6.35 10.63
N GLU A 221 -22.26 -7.63 10.36
CA GLU A 221 -22.77 -8.59 11.35
C GLU A 221 -21.73 -8.97 12.43
N ALA A 222 -20.43 -8.94 12.13
CA ALA A 222 -19.39 -9.12 13.14
C ALA A 222 -19.29 -7.97 14.17
N HIS A 223 -20.13 -6.93 14.03
CA HIS A 223 -20.13 -5.72 14.85
C HIS A 223 -21.47 -5.47 15.57
N GLU A 224 -22.41 -6.42 15.54
CA GLU A 224 -23.59 -6.48 16.42
C GLU A 224 -23.36 -7.46 17.58
#